data_AF-A0AAC8ZG47-F1
#
_entry.id   AF-A0AAC8ZG47-F1
#
_cell.length_a   1.000
_cell.length_b   1.000
_cell.length_c   1.000
_cell.angle_alpha   90.00
_cell.angle_beta   90.00
_cell.angle_gamma   90.00
#
_symmetry.space_group_name_H-M   'P 1'
#
loop_
_entity.id
_entity.type
_entity.pdbx_description
1 polymer ?
#
loop_
_entity_poly.entity_id
_entity_poly.type
_entity_poly.pdbx_seq_one_letter_code
_entity_poly.pdbx_strand_id
1 'polypeptide(L)'
;MRHNEPQSFLQKLYKYRTYLLGLVILVVGIASIVGVQAHQKNVTEADSTSAVRAKGPTAHAIQAQQKQLKHKLTHYLKSVTADGTASVSFYNLGPTAGSSAAKSRTTRRLYKQGQLAASANAHTPAVSASTYKLFIAAYLFHQNHLGYYDWTLTEKDGFQRMIVNSENDFAEGVLDAYGLTTLDDFIASEGWYSPTFVANQASVTTAYSLTLLLKKLALQQAPFNHAHDRQWLLSLMNKQIYRTGIPAGAATAKKGTVVADKVGFLGDINNDAAIVTLPNGQRYVLVIMTHGHGQTGFSGFPRMAEITTHIQKMMYDPSIVKGLNK
;
A
#
# COMPACT_ATOMS: atom_id res chain seq x y z
N MET A 1 -15.49 12.41 -105.79
CA MET A 1 -15.22 13.41 -104.73
C MET A 1 -15.63 12.85 -103.38
N ARG A 2 -14.67 12.43 -102.56
CA ARG A 2 -14.71 12.42 -101.09
C ARG A 2 -13.27 12.58 -100.60
N HIS A 3 -12.99 13.70 -99.95
CA HIS A 3 -11.70 14.00 -99.33
C HIS A 3 -11.57 13.21 -98.02
N ASN A 4 -10.41 12.57 -97.81
CA ASN A 4 -9.96 12.08 -96.51
C ASN A 4 -9.20 13.21 -95.81
N GLU A 5 -9.68 13.66 -94.66
CA GLU A 5 -8.96 14.59 -93.78
C GLU A 5 -7.88 13.87 -92.95
N PRO A 6 -6.76 14.53 -92.62
CA PRO A 6 -5.76 14.01 -91.70
C PRO A 6 -6.19 14.17 -90.23
N GLN A 7 -6.05 13.10 -89.44
CA GLN A 7 -6.29 13.12 -87.99
C GLN A 7 -5.35 14.11 -87.27
N SER A 8 -5.93 14.98 -86.42
CA SER A 8 -5.18 16.00 -85.68
C SER A 8 -4.31 15.39 -84.56
N PHE A 9 -3.19 16.07 -84.26
CA PHE A 9 -2.22 15.73 -83.21
C PHE A 9 -2.86 15.43 -81.84
N LEU A 10 -4.00 16.06 -81.54
CA LEU A 10 -4.75 15.87 -80.29
C LEU A 10 -5.38 14.47 -80.16
N GLN A 11 -5.74 13.80 -81.26
CA GLN A 11 -6.25 12.43 -81.23
C GLN A 11 -5.15 11.40 -80.96
N LYS A 12 -3.90 11.67 -81.36
CA LYS A 12 -2.74 10.82 -81.00
C LYS A 12 -2.43 10.88 -79.51
N LEU A 13 -2.54 12.04 -78.87
CA LEU A 13 -2.29 12.19 -77.42
C LEU A 13 -3.28 11.38 -76.56
N TYR A 14 -4.54 11.27 -77.01
CA TYR A 14 -5.58 10.54 -76.27
C TYR A 14 -5.33 9.01 -76.28
N LYS A 15 -4.76 8.48 -77.36
CA LYS A 15 -4.48 7.04 -77.53
C LYS A 15 -3.32 6.55 -76.65
N TYR A 16 -2.41 7.44 -76.25
CA TYR A 16 -1.25 7.11 -75.41
C TYR A 16 -1.36 7.63 -73.97
N ARG A 17 -2.50 8.19 -73.57
CA ARG A 17 -2.72 8.79 -72.24
C ARG A 17 -2.53 7.80 -71.09
N THR A 18 -2.84 6.52 -71.29
CA THR A 18 -2.61 5.44 -70.30
C THR A 18 -1.14 5.04 -70.21
N TYR A 19 -0.40 5.05 -71.32
CA TYR A 19 1.05 4.77 -71.34
C TYR A 19 1.88 5.92 -70.75
N LEU A 20 1.48 7.17 -71.00
CA LEU A 20 2.11 8.37 -70.42
C LEU A 20 1.86 8.47 -68.90
N LEU A 21 0.67 8.11 -68.42
CA LEU A 21 0.42 8.01 -66.97
C LEU A 21 1.26 6.89 -66.32
N GLY A 22 1.38 5.74 -66.99
CA GLY A 22 2.20 4.63 -66.50
C GLY A 22 3.69 4.97 -66.38
N LEU A 23 4.24 5.74 -67.33
CA LEU A 23 5.64 6.15 -67.31
C LEU A 23 5.93 7.17 -66.19
N VAL A 24 5.01 8.11 -65.93
CA VAL A 24 5.15 9.09 -64.83
C VAL A 24 5.08 8.41 -63.46
N ILE A 25 4.19 7.43 -63.28
CA ILE A 25 4.09 6.65 -62.03
C ILE A 25 5.35 5.81 -61.81
N LEU A 26 5.95 5.23 -62.87
CA LEU A 26 7.18 4.45 -62.76
C LEU A 26 8.39 5.33 -62.38
N VAL A 27 8.52 6.53 -62.96
CA VAL A 27 9.63 7.46 -62.66
C VAL A 27 9.51 8.05 -61.24
N VAL A 28 8.30 8.39 -60.79
CA VAL A 28 8.06 8.85 -59.41
C VAL A 28 8.24 7.71 -58.39
N GLY A 29 7.89 6.47 -58.75
CA GLY A 29 8.12 5.27 -57.94
C GLY A 29 9.60 4.93 -57.75
N ILE A 30 10.43 5.07 -58.79
CA ILE A 30 11.87 4.82 -58.70
C ILE A 30 12.59 5.95 -57.94
N ALA A 31 12.19 7.22 -58.14
CA ALA A 31 12.76 8.35 -57.40
C ALA A 31 12.42 8.30 -55.89
N SER A 32 11.25 7.78 -55.52
CA SER A 32 10.87 7.59 -54.11
C SER A 32 11.59 6.40 -53.45
N ILE A 33 11.92 5.32 -54.18
CA ILE A 33 12.70 4.20 -53.63
C ILE A 33 14.17 4.59 -53.39
N VAL A 34 14.78 5.37 -54.29
CA VAL A 34 16.16 5.86 -54.10
C VAL A 34 16.24 6.92 -52.99
N GLY A 35 15.22 7.78 -52.86
CA GLY A 35 15.10 8.73 -51.74
C GLY A 35 14.92 8.05 -50.38
N VAL A 36 14.15 6.97 -50.30
CA VAL A 36 13.95 6.20 -49.05
C VAL A 36 15.20 5.38 -48.67
N GLN A 37 15.95 4.84 -49.64
CA GLN A 37 17.20 4.12 -49.36
C GLN A 37 18.36 5.04 -48.97
N ALA A 38 18.45 6.25 -49.55
CA ALA A 38 19.44 7.25 -49.16
C ALA A 38 19.13 7.86 -47.77
N HIS A 39 17.85 8.01 -47.43
CA HIS A 39 17.45 8.44 -46.08
C HIS A 39 17.60 7.33 -45.03
N GLN A 40 17.43 6.05 -45.40
CA GLN A 40 17.72 4.93 -44.49
C GLN A 40 19.21 4.77 -44.22
N LYS A 41 20.10 4.93 -45.22
CA LYS A 41 21.56 4.85 -45.00
C LYS A 41 22.10 5.95 -44.09
N ASN A 42 21.59 7.18 -44.19
CA ASN A 42 21.99 8.29 -43.31
C ASN A 42 21.32 8.27 -41.92
N VAL A 43 20.24 7.50 -41.72
CA VAL A 43 19.63 7.29 -40.39
C VAL A 43 20.29 6.14 -39.64
N THR A 44 20.99 5.22 -40.32
CA THR A 44 21.72 4.11 -39.65
C THR A 44 23.06 4.48 -39.03
N GLU A 45 23.63 5.67 -39.27
CA GLU A 45 24.93 6.07 -38.68
C GLU A 45 24.86 7.27 -37.73
N ALA A 46 23.70 7.93 -37.59
CA ALA A 46 23.53 9.07 -36.69
C ALA A 46 22.81 8.76 -35.36
N ASP A 47 22.45 7.49 -35.11
CA ASP A 47 21.73 7.08 -33.88
C ASP A 47 22.57 6.16 -32.96
N SER A 48 23.89 6.13 -33.18
CA SER A 48 24.85 5.38 -32.35
C SER A 48 25.60 6.26 -31.33
N THR A 49 25.23 7.53 -31.16
CA THR A 49 25.48 8.27 -29.91
C THR A 49 24.39 7.93 -28.91
N SER A 50 24.45 6.68 -28.46
CA SER A 50 24.03 6.20 -27.14
C SER A 50 23.21 7.22 -26.35
N ALA A 51 21.90 7.25 -26.61
CA ALA A 51 20.95 7.50 -25.56
C ALA A 51 21.16 6.39 -24.52
N VAL A 52 22.13 6.58 -23.62
CA VAL A 52 22.18 5.90 -22.34
C VAL A 52 20.94 6.40 -21.60
N ARG A 53 19.78 5.89 -21.98
CA ARG A 53 18.62 5.86 -21.10
C ARG A 53 19.16 5.15 -19.88
N ALA A 54 19.42 5.90 -18.80
CA ALA A 54 19.90 5.34 -17.55
C ALA A 54 19.02 4.13 -17.25
N LYS A 55 19.56 2.93 -17.48
CA LYS A 55 18.82 1.69 -17.30
C LYS A 55 18.62 1.65 -15.80
N GLY A 56 17.40 1.99 -15.35
CA GLY A 56 17.05 1.93 -13.94
C GLY A 56 17.42 0.56 -13.35
N PRO A 57 17.48 0.45 -12.01
CA PRO A 57 18.08 -0.68 -11.32
C PRO A 57 17.62 -2.03 -11.87
N THR A 58 18.57 -2.95 -12.02
CA THR A 58 18.30 -4.33 -12.43
C THR A 58 17.38 -5.01 -11.41
N ALA A 59 16.70 -6.09 -11.83
CA ALA A 59 15.91 -6.90 -10.89
C ALA A 59 16.76 -7.44 -9.74
N HIS A 60 17.98 -7.84 -10.05
CA HIS A 60 18.93 -8.32 -9.06
C HIS A 60 19.29 -7.23 -8.02
N ALA A 61 19.57 -6.00 -8.46
CA ALA A 61 19.86 -4.89 -7.54
C ALA A 61 18.69 -4.58 -6.60
N ILE A 62 17.46 -4.59 -7.12
CA ILE A 62 16.24 -4.42 -6.29
C ILE A 62 16.14 -5.55 -5.25
N GLN A 63 16.29 -6.80 -5.67
CA GLN A 63 16.19 -7.96 -4.78
C GLN A 63 17.28 -7.96 -3.71
N ALA A 64 18.52 -7.61 -4.08
CA ALA A 64 19.63 -7.47 -3.14
C ALA A 64 19.32 -6.39 -2.09
N GLN A 65 18.80 -5.23 -2.50
CA GLN A 65 18.38 -4.18 -1.57
C GLN A 65 17.23 -4.61 -0.67
N GLN A 66 16.23 -5.32 -1.22
CA GLN A 66 15.12 -5.87 -0.42
C GLN A 66 15.62 -6.84 0.65
N LYS A 67 16.53 -7.76 0.28
CA LYS A 67 17.16 -8.70 1.21
C LYS A 67 17.94 -7.98 2.31
N GLN A 68 18.72 -6.96 1.94
CA GLN A 68 19.50 -6.17 2.90
C GLN A 68 18.59 -5.43 3.89
N LEU A 69 17.55 -4.74 3.41
CA LEU A 69 16.59 -4.03 4.25
C LEU A 69 15.84 -4.98 5.17
N LYS A 70 15.33 -6.10 4.63
CA LYS A 70 14.63 -7.10 5.42
C LYS A 70 15.53 -7.71 6.51
N HIS A 71 16.80 -7.95 6.20
CA HIS A 71 17.77 -8.43 7.19
C HIS A 71 17.98 -7.41 8.32
N LYS A 72 18.26 -6.14 7.98
CA LYS A 72 18.41 -5.06 8.97
C LYS A 72 17.16 -4.90 9.85
N LEU A 73 15.99 -4.89 9.22
CA LEU A 73 14.72 -4.78 9.93
C LEU A 73 14.52 -5.98 10.86
N THR A 74 14.71 -7.21 10.38
CA THR A 74 14.54 -8.42 11.21
C THR A 74 15.48 -8.41 12.42
N HIS A 75 16.74 -7.98 12.23
CA HIS A 75 17.70 -7.86 13.31
C HIS A 75 17.26 -6.83 14.35
N TYR A 76 16.84 -5.64 13.91
CA TYR A 76 16.33 -4.59 14.79
C TYR A 76 15.06 -5.02 15.54
N LEU A 77 14.11 -5.67 14.85
CA LEU A 77 12.90 -6.16 15.49
C LEU A 77 13.23 -7.18 16.58
N LYS A 78 14.16 -8.10 16.32
CA LYS A 78 14.63 -9.06 17.34
C LYS A 78 15.28 -8.37 18.54
N SER A 79 16.02 -7.28 18.35
CA SER A 79 16.65 -6.58 19.47
C SER A 79 15.62 -5.86 20.35
N VAL A 80 14.62 -5.20 19.77
CA VAL A 80 13.61 -4.47 20.57
C VAL A 80 12.59 -5.37 21.25
N THR A 81 12.51 -6.65 20.84
CA THR A 81 11.67 -7.68 21.48
C THR A 81 12.49 -8.70 22.29
N ALA A 82 13.79 -8.50 22.47
CA ALA A 82 14.69 -9.53 23.02
C ALA A 82 14.36 -9.93 24.46
N ASP A 83 13.81 -9.00 25.23
CA ASP A 83 13.40 -9.19 26.63
C ASP A 83 11.98 -9.77 26.78
N GLY A 84 11.30 -10.09 25.67
CA GLY A 84 9.95 -10.67 25.67
C GLY A 84 8.81 -9.66 25.91
N THR A 85 9.13 -8.42 26.28
CA THR A 85 8.14 -7.41 26.69
C THR A 85 7.52 -6.63 25.53
N ALA A 86 7.93 -6.94 24.31
CA ALA A 86 7.38 -6.33 23.11
C ALA A 86 7.14 -7.37 22.02
N SER A 87 6.13 -7.11 21.20
CA SER A 87 5.85 -7.81 19.95
C SER A 87 5.71 -6.80 18.83
N VAL A 88 6.44 -7.00 17.74
CA VAL A 88 6.43 -6.06 16.61
C VAL A 88 6.18 -6.80 15.31
N SER A 89 5.23 -6.30 14.53
CA SER A 89 4.92 -6.79 13.19
C SER A 89 4.88 -5.64 12.21
N PHE A 90 5.70 -5.73 11.15
CA PHE A 90 5.82 -4.74 10.10
C PHE A 90 5.47 -5.35 8.75
N TYR A 91 4.66 -4.63 7.96
CA TYR A 91 4.29 -5.03 6.62
C TYR A 91 4.32 -3.82 5.67
N ASN A 92 5.25 -3.81 4.71
CA ASN A 92 5.26 -2.75 3.71
C ASN A 92 4.06 -2.91 2.75
N LEU A 93 3.35 -1.81 2.53
CA LEU A 93 2.33 -1.72 1.50
C LEU A 93 2.95 -1.22 0.19
N GLY A 94 2.20 -1.34 -0.90
CA GLY A 94 2.50 -0.60 -2.12
C GLY A 94 2.23 0.90 -1.94
N PRO A 95 2.85 1.77 -2.75
CA PRO A 95 2.56 3.20 -2.70
C PRO A 95 1.11 3.50 -3.14
N THR A 96 0.52 4.57 -2.60
CA THR A 96 -0.81 5.06 -3.00
C THR A 96 -0.86 5.31 -4.50
N ALA A 97 -1.91 4.82 -5.16
CA ALA A 97 -2.13 5.08 -6.59
C ALA A 97 -2.12 6.59 -6.88
N GLY A 98 -1.48 6.99 -8.00
CA GLY A 98 -1.34 8.40 -8.39
C GLY A 98 -0.26 9.20 -7.66
N SER A 99 0.33 8.69 -6.57
CA SER A 99 1.36 9.40 -5.80
C SER A 99 2.71 9.50 -6.54
N SER A 100 3.60 10.38 -6.08
CA SER A 100 4.96 10.48 -6.63
C SER A 100 5.75 9.17 -6.46
N ALA A 101 5.58 8.47 -5.33
CA ALA A 101 6.16 7.14 -5.12
C ALA A 101 5.63 6.09 -6.11
N ALA A 102 4.35 6.14 -6.49
CA ALA A 102 3.78 5.22 -7.47
C ALA A 102 4.28 5.48 -8.90
N LYS A 103 4.63 6.73 -9.24
CA LYS A 103 5.21 7.07 -10.56
C LYS A 103 6.64 6.52 -10.73
N SER A 104 7.38 6.34 -9.63
CA SER A 104 8.74 5.77 -9.66
C SER A 104 8.71 4.24 -9.84
N ARG A 105 9.25 3.75 -10.97
CA ARG A 105 9.39 2.31 -11.23
C ARG A 105 10.27 1.62 -10.17
N THR A 106 11.35 2.26 -9.75
CA THR A 106 12.26 1.76 -8.71
C THR A 106 11.52 1.61 -7.39
N THR A 107 10.80 2.65 -6.97
CA THR A 107 10.03 2.64 -5.72
C THR A 107 8.95 1.56 -5.74
N ARG A 108 8.15 1.45 -6.82
CA ARG A 108 7.13 0.39 -6.94
C ARG A 108 7.70 -1.02 -6.83
N ARG A 109 8.89 -1.26 -7.36
CA ARG A 109 9.54 -2.58 -7.33
C ARG A 109 10.14 -2.87 -5.96
N LEU A 110 10.88 -1.92 -5.40
CA LEU A 110 11.51 -2.04 -4.07
C LEU A 110 10.45 -2.25 -2.98
N TYR A 111 9.40 -1.43 -2.98
CA TYR A 111 8.30 -1.49 -2.02
C TYR A 111 7.10 -2.26 -2.54
N LYS A 112 7.32 -3.26 -3.41
CA LYS A 112 6.24 -4.20 -3.77
C LYS A 112 5.70 -4.80 -2.47
N GLN A 113 4.37 -4.79 -2.34
CA GLN A 113 3.66 -5.15 -1.13
C GLN A 113 4.19 -6.47 -0.53
N GLY A 114 4.49 -6.46 0.77
CA GLY A 114 4.97 -7.61 1.55
C GLY A 114 6.42 -8.02 1.33
N GLN A 115 7.15 -7.46 0.35
CA GLN A 115 8.55 -7.84 0.09
C GLN A 115 9.51 -7.53 1.25
N LEU A 116 9.17 -6.53 2.06
CA LEU A 116 9.94 -6.07 3.21
C LEU A 116 9.25 -6.42 4.54
N ALA A 117 8.21 -7.27 4.51
CA ALA A 117 7.53 -7.69 5.73
C ALA A 117 8.48 -8.48 6.65
N ALA A 118 8.45 -8.13 7.93
CA ALA A 118 9.25 -8.76 8.98
C ALA A 118 8.52 -8.60 10.32
N SER A 119 8.73 -9.53 11.23
CA SER A 119 8.14 -9.52 12.55
C SER A 119 9.06 -10.19 13.57
N ALA A 120 8.89 -9.85 14.84
CA ALA A 120 9.55 -10.48 15.97
C ALA A 120 8.57 -10.57 17.15
N ASN A 121 8.52 -11.73 17.81
CA ASN A 121 7.55 -12.08 18.86
C ASN A 121 6.07 -11.93 18.44
N ALA A 122 5.79 -11.67 17.16
CA ALA A 122 4.47 -11.21 16.71
C ALA A 122 3.36 -12.26 16.72
N HIS A 123 3.70 -13.54 16.88
CA HIS A 123 2.72 -14.64 17.01
C HIS A 123 2.41 -14.98 18.47
N THR A 124 3.10 -14.36 19.42
CA THR A 124 2.87 -14.57 20.84
C THR A 124 1.58 -13.87 21.25
N PRO A 125 0.62 -14.58 21.85
CA PRO A 125 -0.59 -13.98 22.36
C PRO A 125 -0.27 -12.99 23.49
N ALA A 126 -0.86 -11.81 23.42
CA ALA A 126 -0.75 -10.77 24.43
C ALA A 126 -2.09 -10.05 24.60
N VAL A 127 -2.33 -9.50 25.78
CA VAL A 127 -3.53 -8.71 26.05
C VAL A 127 -3.62 -7.58 25.02
N SER A 128 -4.72 -7.55 24.28
CA SER A 128 -4.93 -6.57 23.21
C SER A 128 -5.18 -5.17 23.78
N ALA A 129 -5.71 -5.10 25.00
CA ALA A 129 -6.43 -3.94 25.51
C ALA A 129 -7.38 -3.42 24.40
N SER A 130 -7.59 -2.11 24.27
CA SER A 130 -8.53 -1.55 23.28
C SER A 130 -8.19 -1.79 21.79
N THR A 131 -7.11 -2.47 21.44
CA THR A 131 -6.86 -2.84 20.02
C THR A 131 -7.84 -3.89 19.49
N TYR A 132 -8.51 -4.68 20.37
CA TYR A 132 -9.54 -5.64 19.92
C TYR A 132 -10.73 -4.95 19.23
N LYS A 133 -10.95 -3.65 19.46
CA LYS A 133 -12.01 -2.86 18.83
C LYS A 133 -11.91 -2.82 17.31
N LEU A 134 -10.74 -3.12 16.74
CA LEU A 134 -10.60 -3.34 15.31
C LEU A 134 -11.30 -4.62 14.84
N PHE A 135 -11.32 -5.68 15.65
CA PHE A 135 -12.08 -6.90 15.35
C PHE A 135 -13.59 -6.65 15.47
N ILE A 136 -14.02 -5.86 16.45
CA ILE A 136 -15.42 -5.40 16.55
C ILE A 136 -15.83 -4.65 15.27
N ALA A 137 -14.99 -3.71 14.81
CA ALA A 137 -15.25 -2.98 13.56
C ALA A 137 -15.30 -3.90 12.34
N ALA A 138 -14.38 -4.87 12.23
CA ALA A 138 -14.38 -5.85 11.16
C ALA A 138 -15.68 -6.68 11.13
N TYR A 139 -16.14 -7.10 12.31
CA TYR A 139 -17.37 -7.89 12.47
C TYR A 139 -18.61 -7.08 12.09
N LEU A 140 -18.77 -5.85 12.60
CA LEU A 140 -19.92 -5.01 12.24
C LEU A 140 -19.94 -4.66 10.75
N PHE A 141 -18.78 -4.49 10.11
CA PHE A 141 -18.71 -4.26 8.67
C PHE A 141 -19.10 -5.50 7.88
N HIS A 142 -18.74 -6.68 8.37
CA HIS A 142 -19.22 -7.95 7.83
C HIS A 142 -20.75 -8.07 7.96
N GLN A 143 -21.33 -7.78 9.13
CA GLN A 143 -22.78 -7.82 9.34
C GLN A 143 -23.53 -6.79 8.47
N ASN A 144 -23.02 -5.57 8.36
CA ASN A 144 -23.59 -4.53 7.49
C ASN A 144 -23.53 -4.95 6.01
N HIS A 145 -22.42 -5.57 5.58
CA HIS A 145 -22.30 -6.10 4.23
C HIS A 145 -23.31 -7.20 3.93
N LEU A 146 -23.64 -8.03 4.91
CA LEU A 146 -24.66 -9.08 4.79
C LEU A 146 -26.10 -8.57 4.93
N GLY A 147 -26.31 -7.31 5.30
CA GLY A 147 -27.64 -6.73 5.55
C GLY A 147 -28.24 -7.12 6.90
N TYR A 148 -27.42 -7.55 7.86
CA TYR A 148 -27.84 -7.90 9.22
C TYR A 148 -27.57 -6.81 10.26
N TYR A 149 -27.00 -5.68 9.83
CA TYR A 149 -26.68 -4.56 10.69
C TYR A 149 -26.89 -3.27 9.92
N ASP A 150 -27.62 -2.33 10.50
CA ASP A 150 -27.88 -1.01 9.93
C ASP A 150 -27.27 0.05 10.82
N TRP A 151 -26.57 1.03 10.26
CA TRP A 151 -25.96 2.09 11.04
C TRP A 151 -26.96 3.20 11.41
N THR A 152 -27.59 3.08 12.59
CA THR A 152 -28.37 4.17 13.20
C THR A 152 -27.48 5.32 13.68
N LEU A 153 -28.09 6.45 14.07
CA LEU A 153 -27.35 7.58 14.65
C LEU A 153 -26.62 7.19 15.95
N THR A 154 -27.28 6.42 16.82
CA THR A 154 -26.70 5.94 18.08
C THR A 154 -25.49 5.04 17.84
N GLU A 155 -25.58 4.13 16.86
CA GLU A 155 -24.47 3.23 16.54
C GLU A 155 -23.29 3.95 15.91
N LYS A 156 -23.57 4.96 15.06
CA LYS A 156 -22.52 5.82 14.51
C LYS A 156 -21.78 6.61 15.60
N ASP A 157 -22.51 7.13 16.59
CA ASP A 157 -21.91 7.81 17.74
C ASP A 157 -21.04 6.86 18.58
N GLY A 158 -21.61 5.71 18.98
CA GLY A 158 -20.89 4.72 19.77
C GLY A 158 -19.65 4.18 19.06
N PHE A 159 -19.75 3.87 17.76
CA PHE A 159 -18.61 3.47 16.95
C PHE A 159 -17.54 4.56 16.84
N GLN A 160 -17.95 5.82 16.69
CA GLN A 160 -17.01 6.95 16.69
C GLN A 160 -16.28 7.06 18.03
N ARG A 161 -16.98 7.05 19.17
CA ARG A 161 -16.36 7.10 20.50
C ARG A 161 -15.44 5.90 20.76
N MET A 162 -15.85 4.71 20.32
CA MET A 162 -15.04 3.49 20.38
C MET A 162 -13.69 3.63 19.65
N ILE A 163 -13.67 4.26 18.47
CA ILE A 163 -12.44 4.41 17.68
C ILE A 163 -11.64 5.65 18.09
N VAL A 164 -12.28 6.80 18.29
CA VAL A 164 -11.61 8.09 18.50
C VAL A 164 -11.17 8.27 19.96
N ASN A 165 -12.06 7.97 20.91
CA ASN A 165 -11.87 8.16 22.35
C ASN A 165 -11.48 6.86 23.06
N SER A 166 -11.58 5.72 22.35
CA SER A 166 -11.33 4.39 22.90
C SER A 166 -12.31 3.98 24.00
N GLU A 167 -13.51 4.56 24.01
CA GLU A 167 -14.57 4.19 24.97
C GLU A 167 -14.99 2.73 24.80
N ASN A 168 -15.42 2.10 25.90
CA ASN A 168 -15.66 0.65 25.96
C ASN A 168 -17.13 0.28 25.74
N ASP A 169 -18.07 1.13 26.17
CA ASP A 169 -19.50 0.86 26.21
C ASP A 169 -20.06 0.27 24.89
N PHE A 170 -19.73 0.89 23.75
CA PHE A 170 -20.21 0.39 22.46
C PHE A 170 -19.60 -0.97 22.10
N ALA A 171 -18.31 -1.16 22.36
CA ALA A 171 -17.61 -2.39 22.04
C ALA A 171 -18.08 -3.57 22.90
N GLU A 172 -18.25 -3.34 24.20
CA GLU A 172 -18.79 -4.33 25.14
C GLU A 172 -20.26 -4.64 24.83
N GLY A 173 -21.07 -3.63 24.46
CA GLY A 173 -22.45 -3.86 24.02
C GLY A 173 -22.55 -4.74 22.76
N VAL A 174 -21.60 -4.64 21.83
CA VAL A 174 -21.53 -5.54 20.67
C VAL A 174 -21.18 -6.98 21.11
N LEU A 175 -20.26 -7.14 22.06
CA LEU A 175 -19.92 -8.45 22.62
C LEU A 175 -21.13 -9.08 23.34
N ASP A 176 -21.87 -8.30 24.11
CA ASP A 176 -23.08 -8.76 24.81
C ASP A 176 -24.19 -9.14 23.83
N ALA A 177 -24.38 -8.36 22.77
CA ALA A 177 -25.46 -8.57 21.79
C ALA A 177 -25.24 -9.80 20.90
N TYR A 178 -24.01 -10.03 20.44
CA TYR A 178 -23.69 -11.09 19.48
C TYR A 178 -23.04 -12.33 20.11
N GLY A 179 -22.50 -12.21 21.32
CA GLY A 179 -21.83 -13.28 22.04
C GLY A 179 -20.37 -13.49 21.65
N LEU A 180 -19.54 -13.82 22.65
CA LEU A 180 -18.09 -13.98 22.49
C LEU A 180 -17.72 -15.04 21.44
N THR A 181 -18.38 -16.21 21.49
CA THR A 181 -18.15 -17.32 20.55
C THR A 181 -18.39 -16.91 19.10
N THR A 182 -19.48 -16.19 18.82
CA THR A 182 -19.81 -15.72 17.46
C THR A 182 -18.71 -14.83 16.89
N LEU A 183 -18.20 -13.90 17.69
CA LEU A 183 -17.11 -13.03 17.26
C LEU A 183 -15.80 -13.80 17.11
N ASP A 184 -15.49 -14.74 18.01
CA ASP A 184 -14.28 -15.55 17.93
C ASP A 184 -14.30 -16.52 16.73
N ASP A 185 -15.46 -17.06 16.36
CA ASP A 185 -15.67 -17.85 15.15
C ASP A 185 -15.44 -17.01 13.89
N PHE A 186 -15.98 -15.77 13.87
CA PHE A 186 -15.71 -14.82 12.80
C PHE A 186 -14.21 -14.49 12.70
N ILE A 187 -13.56 -14.16 13.82
CA ILE A 187 -12.12 -13.86 13.88
C ILE A 187 -11.30 -15.04 13.37
N ALA A 188 -11.66 -16.27 13.77
CA ALA A 188 -11.02 -17.49 13.28
C ALA A 188 -11.21 -17.67 11.76
N SER A 189 -12.43 -17.43 11.24
CA SER A 189 -12.75 -17.53 9.81
C SER A 189 -11.93 -16.54 8.95
N GLU A 190 -11.58 -15.39 9.52
CA GLU A 190 -10.75 -14.38 8.88
C GLU A 190 -9.24 -14.72 8.89
N GLY A 191 -8.86 -15.82 9.57
CA GLY A 191 -7.48 -16.28 9.73
C GLY A 191 -6.71 -15.51 10.81
N TRP A 192 -7.40 -14.94 11.79
CA TRP A 192 -6.81 -14.19 12.90
C TRP A 192 -6.74 -15.04 14.17
N TYR A 193 -6.04 -14.54 15.19
CA TYR A 193 -5.88 -15.25 16.47
C TYR A 193 -7.22 -15.38 17.18
N SER A 194 -7.60 -16.60 17.51
CA SER A 194 -8.84 -16.95 18.19
C SER A 194 -8.56 -18.09 19.17
N PRO A 195 -9.16 -18.12 20.38
CA PRO A 195 -10.12 -17.14 20.89
C PRO A 195 -9.45 -15.81 21.26
N THR A 196 -10.06 -14.69 20.83
CA THR A 196 -9.73 -13.35 21.30
C THR A 196 -10.50 -13.01 22.58
N PHE A 197 -11.73 -13.52 22.72
CA PHE A 197 -12.64 -13.18 23.79
C PHE A 197 -12.96 -14.39 24.67
N VAL A 198 -12.46 -14.37 25.91
CA VAL A 198 -12.78 -15.40 26.91
C VAL A 198 -13.49 -14.74 28.07
N ALA A 199 -14.61 -15.33 28.51
CA ALA A 199 -15.40 -14.79 29.60
C ALA A 199 -14.55 -14.57 30.87
N ASN A 200 -14.72 -13.40 31.50
CA ASN A 200 -13.98 -12.97 32.69
C ASN A 200 -12.46 -12.86 32.50
N GLN A 201 -11.97 -12.70 31.25
CA GLN A 201 -10.57 -12.48 30.94
C GLN A 201 -10.40 -11.24 30.06
N ALA A 202 -9.24 -10.60 30.15
CA ALA A 202 -8.90 -9.53 29.22
C ALA A 202 -8.76 -10.11 27.80
N SER A 203 -9.25 -9.39 26.79
CA SER A 203 -9.13 -9.83 25.40
C SER A 203 -7.66 -9.97 24.99
N VAL A 204 -7.35 -11.03 24.24
CA VAL A 204 -5.98 -11.38 23.82
C VAL A 204 -5.92 -11.43 22.30
N THR A 205 -4.80 -11.00 21.72
CA THR A 205 -4.54 -11.16 20.29
C THR A 205 -3.04 -11.27 20.02
N THR A 206 -2.65 -11.25 18.75
CA THR A 206 -1.24 -11.21 18.35
C THR A 206 -0.97 -9.98 17.48
N ALA A 207 0.26 -9.46 17.52
CA ALA A 207 0.67 -8.36 16.65
C ALA A 207 0.55 -8.75 15.16
N TYR A 208 0.72 -10.04 14.85
CA TYR A 208 0.52 -10.59 13.53
C TYR A 208 -0.94 -10.52 13.08
N SER A 209 -1.91 -10.90 13.92
CA SER A 209 -3.34 -10.85 13.60
C SER A 209 -3.83 -9.43 13.36
N LEU A 210 -3.42 -8.47 14.21
CA LEU A 210 -3.69 -7.05 13.99
C LEU A 210 -3.08 -6.56 12.66
N THR A 211 -1.89 -7.05 12.29
CA THR A 211 -1.28 -6.74 10.98
C THR A 211 -2.10 -7.29 9.82
N LEU A 212 -2.59 -8.52 9.93
CA LEU A 212 -3.46 -9.14 8.91
C LEU A 212 -4.76 -8.35 8.72
N LEU A 213 -5.39 -7.93 9.81
CA LEU A 213 -6.58 -7.09 9.78
C LEU A 213 -6.31 -5.75 9.09
N LEU A 214 -5.28 -5.02 9.53
CA LEU A 214 -4.92 -3.71 8.95
C LEU A 214 -4.48 -3.83 7.49
N LYS A 215 -3.87 -4.96 7.10
CA LYS A 215 -3.58 -5.27 5.70
C LYS A 215 -4.89 -5.43 4.90
N LYS A 216 -5.87 -6.20 5.38
CA LYS A 216 -7.18 -6.34 4.72
C LYS A 216 -7.86 -4.97 4.59
N LEU A 217 -7.84 -4.16 5.65
CA LEU A 217 -8.34 -2.78 5.66
C LEU A 217 -7.67 -1.91 4.60
N ALA A 218 -6.33 -1.89 4.56
CA ALA A 218 -5.58 -1.07 3.61
C ALA A 218 -5.76 -1.50 2.14
N LEU A 219 -6.01 -2.79 1.91
CA LEU A 219 -6.14 -3.39 0.58
C LEU A 219 -7.59 -3.57 0.12
N GLN A 220 -8.56 -3.04 0.87
CA GLN A 220 -9.97 -3.09 0.50
C GLN A 220 -10.51 -4.52 0.36
N GLN A 221 -9.95 -5.45 1.13
CA GLN A 221 -10.38 -6.85 1.14
C GLN A 221 -11.50 -7.03 2.16
N ALA A 222 -12.38 -8.00 1.95
CA ALA A 222 -13.39 -8.39 2.94
C ALA A 222 -12.72 -8.59 4.33
N PRO A 223 -13.36 -8.11 5.41
CA PRO A 223 -14.69 -7.48 5.48
C PRO A 223 -14.72 -5.96 5.18
N PHE A 224 -13.61 -5.37 4.73
CA PHE A 224 -13.44 -3.92 4.47
C PHE A 224 -13.61 -3.53 3.00
N ASN A 225 -14.25 -4.36 2.19
CA ASN A 225 -14.50 -4.10 0.77
C ASN A 225 -15.62 -3.06 0.54
N HIS A 226 -16.51 -2.84 1.51
CA HIS A 226 -17.48 -1.74 1.45
C HIS A 226 -16.78 -0.38 1.60
N ALA A 227 -16.84 0.45 0.55
CA ALA A 227 -16.01 1.64 0.44
C ALA A 227 -16.33 2.71 1.49
N HIS A 228 -17.62 2.93 1.77
CA HIS A 228 -18.07 3.94 2.74
C HIS A 228 -17.58 3.59 4.15
N ASP A 229 -17.87 2.39 4.64
CA ASP A 229 -17.53 1.97 6.01
C ASP A 229 -16.02 1.95 6.21
N ARG A 230 -15.28 1.42 5.22
CA ARG A 230 -13.82 1.45 5.23
C ARG A 230 -13.27 2.88 5.36
N GLN A 231 -13.76 3.81 4.53
CA GLN A 231 -13.30 5.19 4.57
C GLN A 231 -13.68 5.87 5.89
N TRP A 232 -14.85 5.55 6.44
CA TRP A 232 -15.29 6.04 7.74
C TRP A 232 -14.38 5.55 8.86
N LEU A 233 -14.09 4.25 8.95
CA LEU A 233 -13.13 3.71 9.94
C LEU A 233 -11.74 4.35 9.80
N LEU A 234 -11.20 4.45 8.59
CA LEU A 234 -9.91 5.10 8.36
C LEU A 234 -9.91 6.58 8.78
N SER A 235 -11.01 7.30 8.56
CA SER A 235 -11.18 8.68 9.01
C SER A 235 -11.21 8.79 10.53
N LEU A 236 -11.91 7.89 11.22
CA LEU A 236 -11.96 7.85 12.69
C LEU A 236 -10.60 7.48 13.30
N MET A 237 -9.93 6.45 12.77
CA MET A 237 -8.57 6.07 13.16
C MET A 237 -7.57 7.20 12.93
N ASN A 238 -7.79 8.06 11.94
CA ASN A 238 -6.96 9.24 11.71
C ASN A 238 -7.19 10.36 12.75
N LYS A 239 -8.42 10.47 13.26
CA LYS A 239 -8.87 11.47 14.24
C LYS A 239 -8.65 11.05 15.70
N GLN A 240 -8.17 9.84 15.93
CA GLN A 240 -7.94 9.32 17.28
C GLN A 240 -7.14 10.28 18.15
N ILE A 241 -7.50 10.39 19.43
CA ILE A 241 -6.89 11.40 20.32
C ILE A 241 -5.53 10.93 20.89
N TYR A 242 -5.31 9.63 20.98
CA TYR A 242 -4.06 9.05 21.50
C TYR A 242 -3.02 8.94 20.40
N ARG A 243 -2.07 9.87 20.37
CA ARG A 243 -1.16 10.04 19.23
C ARG A 243 0.34 10.00 19.58
N THR A 244 0.67 9.67 20.83
CA THR A 244 2.04 9.70 21.34
C THR A 244 2.83 8.40 21.10
N GLY A 245 2.21 7.37 20.49
CA GLY A 245 2.84 6.12 20.07
C GLY A 245 3.39 6.17 18.63
N ILE A 246 2.91 5.26 17.77
CA ILE A 246 3.29 5.19 16.35
C ILE A 246 3.13 6.55 15.63
N PRO A 247 2.06 7.33 15.84
CA PRO A 247 1.91 8.61 15.15
C PRO A 247 3.03 9.61 15.45
N ALA A 248 3.42 9.75 16.71
CA ALA A 248 4.53 10.61 17.11
C ALA A 248 5.85 10.15 16.49
N GLY A 249 6.14 8.85 16.52
CA GLY A 249 7.35 8.30 15.90
C GLY A 249 7.41 8.50 14.38
N ALA A 250 6.28 8.27 13.70
CA ALA A 250 6.16 8.47 12.26
C ALA A 250 6.33 9.95 11.86
N ALA A 251 5.76 10.87 12.63
CA ALA A 251 5.92 12.31 12.43
C ALA A 251 7.37 12.76 12.65
N THR A 252 8.03 12.25 13.69
CA THR A 252 9.46 12.51 13.97
C THR A 252 10.37 11.99 12.85
N ALA A 253 10.11 10.80 12.32
CA ALA A 253 10.89 10.27 11.22
C ALA A 253 10.67 11.02 9.90
N LYS A 254 9.44 11.46 9.62
CA LYS A 254 9.13 12.25 8.43
C LYS A 254 7.90 13.14 8.66
N LYS A 255 8.14 14.46 8.71
CA LYS A 255 7.05 15.46 8.77
C LYS A 255 6.05 15.27 7.62
N GLY A 256 4.77 15.41 7.94
CA GLY A 256 3.66 15.23 7.01
C GLY A 256 3.23 13.78 6.81
N THR A 257 3.82 12.83 7.56
CA THR A 257 3.35 11.45 7.59
C THR A 257 1.97 11.39 8.26
N VAL A 258 1.04 10.70 7.62
CA VAL A 258 -0.33 10.51 8.09
C VAL A 258 -0.46 9.11 8.66
N VAL A 259 -1.06 8.99 9.84
CA VAL A 259 -1.22 7.72 10.55
C VAL A 259 -2.69 7.53 10.92
N ALA A 260 -3.26 6.40 10.52
CA ALA A 260 -4.55 5.90 11.01
C ALA A 260 -4.26 4.75 11.98
N ASP A 261 -4.52 4.93 13.26
CA ASP A 261 -4.15 3.99 14.33
C ASP A 261 -5.31 3.57 15.22
N LYS A 262 -5.08 2.52 16.01
CA LYS A 262 -5.86 2.17 17.19
C LYS A 262 -4.91 1.79 18.31
N VAL A 263 -4.96 2.54 19.41
CA VAL A 263 -4.24 2.21 20.64
C VAL A 263 -4.98 1.21 21.52
N GLY A 264 -4.24 0.54 22.39
CA GLY A 264 -4.74 -0.20 23.54
C GLY A 264 -3.91 0.12 24.78
N PHE A 265 -4.54 0.29 25.92
CA PHE A 265 -3.86 0.48 27.20
C PHE A 265 -4.66 -0.18 28.33
N LEU A 266 -3.98 -0.91 29.21
CA LEU A 266 -4.57 -1.57 30.38
C LEU A 266 -3.46 -1.92 31.37
N GLY A 267 -3.47 -1.36 32.58
CA GLY A 267 -2.41 -1.62 33.56
C GLY A 267 -1.02 -1.23 33.02
N ASP A 268 -0.13 -2.22 32.90
CA ASP A 268 1.20 -2.09 32.32
C ASP A 268 1.25 -2.42 30.82
N ILE A 269 0.11 -2.61 30.15
CA ILE A 269 0.06 -2.93 28.73
C ILE A 269 -0.19 -1.64 27.94
N ASN A 270 0.62 -1.41 26.92
CA ASN A 270 0.38 -0.40 25.89
C ASN A 270 0.58 -1.05 24.52
N ASN A 271 -0.37 -0.84 23.62
CA ASN A 271 -0.36 -1.35 22.25
C ASN A 271 -0.73 -0.24 21.28
N ASP A 272 -0.24 -0.34 20.05
CA ASP A 272 -0.61 0.55 18.97
C ASP A 272 -0.53 -0.18 17.62
N ALA A 273 -1.58 -0.07 16.81
CA ALA A 273 -1.75 -0.77 15.54
C ALA A 273 -2.17 0.22 14.46
N ALA A 274 -1.33 0.40 13.43
CA ALA A 274 -1.48 1.53 12.52
C ALA A 274 -1.21 1.23 11.04
N ILE A 275 -1.89 1.98 10.18
CA ILE A 275 -1.54 2.19 8.77
C ILE A 275 -0.87 3.55 8.65
N VAL A 276 0.37 3.56 8.16
CA VAL A 276 1.19 4.76 8.00
C VAL A 276 1.34 5.11 6.52
N THR A 277 1.16 6.39 6.18
CA THR A 277 1.30 6.93 4.82
C THR A 277 2.22 8.14 4.81
N LEU A 278 3.37 8.01 4.14
CA LEU A 278 4.35 9.09 3.96
C LEU A 278 3.84 10.14 2.96
N PRO A 279 4.37 11.38 2.99
CA PRO A 279 3.98 12.45 2.07
C PRO A 279 4.11 12.12 0.58
N ASN A 280 5.04 11.25 0.20
CA ASN A 280 5.22 10.81 -1.20
C ASN A 280 4.28 9.66 -1.60
N GLY A 281 3.45 9.17 -0.67
CA GLY A 281 2.51 8.08 -0.84
C GLY A 281 3.10 6.68 -0.60
N GLN A 282 4.34 6.53 -0.13
CA GLN A 282 4.79 5.23 0.41
C GLN A 282 4.01 4.87 1.67
N ARG A 283 3.74 3.59 1.89
CA ARG A 283 2.86 3.12 2.96
C ARG A 283 3.35 1.85 3.63
N TYR A 284 2.95 1.65 4.88
CA TYR A 284 3.16 0.41 5.62
C TYR A 284 2.11 0.22 6.73
N VAL A 285 1.98 -1.03 7.18
CA VAL A 285 1.32 -1.40 8.44
C VAL A 285 2.40 -1.63 9.49
N LEU A 286 2.17 -1.14 10.70
CA LEU A 286 3.02 -1.39 11.86
C LEU A 286 2.13 -1.67 13.07
N VAL A 287 2.43 -2.75 13.77
CA VAL A 287 1.81 -3.08 15.05
C VAL A 287 2.92 -3.26 16.07
N ILE A 288 2.79 -2.57 17.20
CA ILE A 288 3.69 -2.68 18.35
C ILE A 288 2.82 -2.95 19.57
N MET A 289 3.06 -4.08 20.22
CA MET A 289 2.42 -4.44 21.49
C MET A 289 3.48 -4.50 22.57
N THR A 290 3.26 -3.86 23.72
CA THR A 290 4.23 -3.77 24.82
C THR A 290 3.58 -4.01 26.17
N HIS A 291 4.35 -4.57 27.10
CA HIS A 291 3.97 -4.75 28.50
C HIS A 291 5.22 -4.70 29.39
N GLY A 292 5.09 -4.74 30.72
CA GLY A 292 6.23 -4.72 31.63
C GLY A 292 7.04 -3.41 31.61
N HIS A 293 8.36 -3.48 31.80
CA HIS A 293 9.26 -2.30 31.85
C HIS A 293 8.86 -1.20 32.85
N GLY A 294 8.10 -1.56 33.89
CA GLY A 294 7.58 -0.57 34.84
C GLY A 294 6.65 0.46 34.20
N GLN A 295 6.13 0.18 33.00
CA GLN A 295 5.22 1.11 32.32
C GLN A 295 3.87 1.13 33.03
N THR A 296 3.30 2.32 33.16
CA THR A 296 1.95 2.58 33.66
C THR A 296 1.26 3.64 32.79
N GLY A 297 -0.07 3.58 32.69
CA GLY A 297 -0.84 4.55 31.92
C GLY A 297 -0.41 4.60 30.45
N PHE A 298 0.22 5.69 30.02
CA PHE A 298 0.70 5.88 28.65
C PHE A 298 2.23 5.86 28.51
N SER A 299 2.97 5.48 29.56
CA SER A 299 4.44 5.55 29.56
C SER A 299 5.13 4.54 28.65
N GLY A 300 4.42 3.54 28.11
CA GLY A 300 4.92 2.65 27.06
C GLY A 300 4.87 3.26 25.65
N PHE A 301 4.07 4.31 25.41
CA PHE A 301 3.96 4.93 24.08
C PHE A 301 5.26 5.55 23.55
N PRO A 302 6.10 6.24 24.36
CA PRO A 302 7.42 6.69 23.92
C PRO A 302 8.30 5.59 23.32
N ARG A 303 8.33 4.38 23.92
CA ARG A 303 9.06 3.22 23.38
C ARG A 303 8.56 2.86 21.97
N MET A 304 7.25 2.92 21.73
CA MET A 304 6.69 2.66 20.40
C MET A 304 7.03 3.75 19.39
N ALA A 305 7.04 5.01 19.83
CA ALA A 305 7.44 6.14 19.00
C ALA A 305 8.91 6.02 18.57
N GLU A 306 9.80 5.59 19.46
CA GLU A 306 11.21 5.31 19.15
C GLU A 306 11.35 4.17 18.14
N ILE A 307 10.68 3.03 18.39
CA ILE A 307 10.66 1.89 17.47
C ILE A 307 10.18 2.32 16.08
N THR A 308 9.07 3.05 16.03
CA THR A 308 8.51 3.56 14.77
C THR A 308 9.46 4.50 14.05
N THR A 309 10.08 5.43 14.78
CA THR A 309 11.03 6.40 14.22
C THR A 309 12.19 5.67 13.55
N HIS A 310 12.75 4.67 14.24
CA HIS A 310 13.87 3.88 13.73
C HIS A 310 13.48 3.06 12.50
N ILE A 311 12.35 2.34 12.55
CA ILE A 311 11.85 1.55 11.42
C ILE A 311 11.61 2.45 10.19
N GLN A 312 10.91 3.58 10.35
CA GLN A 312 10.59 4.43 9.21
C GLN A 312 11.86 5.05 8.59
N LYS A 313 12.81 5.52 9.40
CA LYS A 313 14.10 6.02 8.91
C LYS A 313 14.89 4.93 8.20
N MET A 314 14.98 3.73 8.78
CA MET A 314 15.71 2.61 8.17
C MET A 314 15.10 2.17 6.84
N MET A 315 13.77 2.09 6.78
CA MET A 315 13.07 1.43 5.68
C MET A 315 12.66 2.39 4.56
N TYR A 316 12.47 3.67 4.86
CA TYR A 316 11.91 4.66 3.92
C TYR A 316 12.80 5.89 3.72
N ASP A 317 14.10 5.77 3.96
CA ASP A 317 15.06 6.83 3.63
C ASP A 317 15.11 7.07 2.10
N PRO A 318 14.92 8.32 1.62
CA PRO A 318 14.99 8.64 0.18
C PRO A 318 16.31 8.24 -0.49
N SER A 319 17.41 8.18 0.26
CA SER A 319 18.73 7.78 -0.25
C SER A 319 18.77 6.35 -0.75
N ILE A 320 17.90 5.46 -0.26
CA ILE A 320 17.82 4.06 -0.72
C ILE A 320 17.44 4.01 -2.20
N VAL A 321 16.35 4.70 -2.56
CA VAL A 321 15.88 4.75 -3.95
C VAL A 321 16.85 5.56 -4.81
N LYS A 322 17.42 6.65 -4.27
CA LYS A 322 18.45 7.43 -4.97
C LYS A 322 19.67 6.58 -5.29
N GLY A 323 20.13 5.76 -4.35
CA GLY A 323 21.29 4.88 -4.51
C GLY A 323 21.06 3.80 -5.58
N LEU A 324 19.86 3.24 -5.66
CA LEU A 324 19.50 2.28 -6.70
C LEU A 324 19.37 2.88 -8.11
N ASN A 325 19.18 4.19 -8.22
CA ASN A 325 19.04 4.87 -9.51
C ASN A 325 20.36 5.46 -10.03
N LYS A 326 21.45 5.34 -9.26
CA LYS A 326 22.81 5.67 -9.72
C LYS A 326 23.38 4.49 -10.48
#